data_AF-A0A455UES7-F1
#
_entry.id   AF-A0A455UES7-F1
#
_cell.length_a   1.000
_cell.length_b   1.000
_cell.length_c   1.000
_cell.angle_alpha   90.00
_cell.angle_beta   90.00
_cell.angle_gamma   90.00
#
_symmetry.space_group_name_H-M   'P 1'
#
loop_
_entity.id
_entity.type
_entity.pdbx_description
1 polymer ?
#
loop_
_entity_poly.entity_id
_entity_poly.type
_entity_poly.pdbx_seq_one_letter_code
_entity_poly.pdbx_strand_id
1 'polypeptide(L)'
;MPVTRKAGMVALGLFGGLLIVLPLLAGMAAWLDIADAFYRSGALVFGGGHVVLPLLEAEVVQTGWVTSDAFLTGYGAAQAIPGPLFTFAAYLGRCCRA
;
A
#
# COMPACT_ATOMS: atom_id res chain seq x y z
N MET A 1 26.23 -9.19 -4.85
CA MET A 1 26.94 -8.79 -3.61
C MET A 1 26.24 -9.47 -2.43
N PRO A 2 26.92 -10.26 -1.59
CA PRO A 2 26.27 -10.95 -0.48
C PRO A 2 25.84 -9.93 0.58
N VAL A 3 24.56 -9.93 0.95
CA VAL A 3 24.02 -9.09 2.02
C VAL A 3 24.59 -9.58 3.36
N THR A 4 25.24 -8.68 4.10
CA THR A 4 25.83 -9.00 5.40
C THR A 4 24.72 -9.19 6.44
N ARG A 5 24.91 -10.11 7.41
CA ARG A 5 23.92 -10.37 8.49
C ARG A 5 23.48 -9.10 9.22
N LYS A 6 24.40 -8.14 9.41
CA LYS A 6 24.12 -6.83 10.01
C LYS A 6 23.16 -5.99 9.17
N ALA A 7 23.35 -5.96 7.84
CA ALA A 7 22.44 -5.26 6.93
C ALA A 7 21.04 -5.88 6.93
N GLY A 8 20.95 -7.21 7.03
CA GLY A 8 19.68 -7.92 7.18
C GLY A 8 18.94 -7.55 8.46
N MET A 9 19.62 -7.51 9.62
CA MET A 9 19.01 -7.12 10.89
C MET A 9 18.57 -5.65 10.89
N VAL A 10 19.36 -4.75 10.30
CA VAL A 10 19.00 -3.33 10.18
C VAL A 10 17.75 -3.17 9.30
N ALA A 11 17.68 -3.87 8.16
CA ALA A 11 16.52 -3.83 7.29
C ALA A 11 15.26 -4.38 7.98
N LEU A 12 15.39 -5.50 8.72
CA LEU A 12 14.27 -6.09 9.45
C LEU A 12 13.79 -5.18 10.60
N GLY A 13 14.74 -4.56 11.32
CA GLY A 13 14.44 -3.61 12.39
C GLY A 13 13.74 -2.35 11.88
N LEU A 14 14.21 -1.80 10.74
CA LEU A 14 13.54 -0.67 10.07
C LEU A 14 12.14 -1.05 9.60
N PHE A 15 11.98 -2.23 9.01
CA PHE A 15 10.69 -2.71 8.53
C PHE A 15 9.66 -2.84 9.67
N GLY A 16 10.02 -3.55 10.74
CA GLY A 16 9.14 -3.70 11.91
C GLY A 16 8.91 -2.38 12.64
N GLY A 17 9.94 -1.52 12.71
CA GLY A 17 9.85 -0.19 13.31
C GLY A 17 8.82 0.68 12.60
N LEU A 18 8.90 0.82 11.27
CA LEU A 18 7.91 1.60 10.51
C LEU A 18 6.50 1.00 10.64
N LEU A 19 6.35 -0.33 10.69
CA LEU A 19 5.05 -1.00 10.79
C LEU A 19 4.30 -0.69 12.09
N ILE A 20 5.05 -0.37 13.15
CA ILE A 20 4.48 0.00 14.45
C ILE A 20 4.36 1.53 14.59
N VAL A 21 5.35 2.29 14.09
CA VAL A 21 5.41 3.74 14.29
C VAL A 21 4.40 4.49 13.41
N LEU A 22 4.21 4.09 12.14
CA LEU A 22 3.24 4.77 11.25
C LEU A 22 1.80 4.77 11.76
N PRO A 23 1.21 3.65 12.23
CA PRO A 23 -0.17 3.66 12.73
C PRO A 23 -0.32 4.43 14.05
N LEU A 24 0.77 4.61 14.82
CA LEU A 24 0.77 5.45 16.02
C LEU A 24 0.80 6.95 15.69
N LEU A 25 1.28 7.31 14.50
CA LEU A 25 1.35 8.69 14.01
C LEU A 25 0.19 9.03 13.05
N ALA A 26 -0.55 8.03 12.58
CA ALA A 26 -1.78 8.21 11.83
C ALA A 26 -2.78 9.06 12.63
N GLY A 27 -3.44 10.02 11.97
CA GLY A 27 -4.32 11.01 12.57
C GLY A 27 -3.65 12.34 12.96
N MET A 28 -2.31 12.42 12.92
CA MET A 28 -1.61 13.69 13.17
C MET A 28 -1.54 14.60 11.93
N ALA A 29 -1.54 14.01 10.73
CA ALA A 29 -1.55 14.74 9.46
C ALA A 29 -2.05 13.84 8.32
N ALA A 30 -2.77 14.41 7.35
CA ALA A 30 -3.33 13.69 6.22
C ALA A 30 -2.31 12.85 5.41
N TRP A 31 -1.06 13.32 5.30
CA TRP A 31 -0.01 12.58 4.59
C TRP A 31 0.51 11.37 5.38
N LEU A 32 0.35 11.35 6.71
CA LEU A 32 0.70 10.21 7.56
C LEU A 32 -0.33 9.09 7.41
N ASP A 33 -1.60 9.43 7.24
CA ASP A 33 -2.67 8.46 6.99
C ASP A 33 -2.46 7.73 5.66
N ILE A 34 -2.09 8.49 4.62
CA ILE A 34 -1.74 7.92 3.32
C ILE A 34 -0.48 7.05 3.44
N ALA A 35 0.55 7.51 4.17
CA ALA A 35 1.78 6.74 4.36
C ALA A 35 1.53 5.42 5.11
N ASP A 36 0.71 5.43 6.17
CA ASP A 36 0.32 4.23 6.93
C ASP A 36 -0.44 3.24 6.06
N ALA A 37 -1.49 3.67 5.37
CA ALA A 37 -2.31 2.82 4.51
C ALA A 37 -1.46 2.11 3.44
N PHE A 38 -0.58 2.85 2.75
CA PHE A 38 0.28 2.31 1.70
C PHE A 38 1.39 1.40 2.26
N TYR A 39 2.02 1.79 3.37
CA TYR A 39 3.09 1.00 3.98
C TYR A 39 2.55 -0.31 4.54
N ARG A 40 1.42 -0.27 5.24
CA ARG A 40 0.76 -1.44 5.81
C ARG A 40 0.24 -2.38 4.74
N SER A 41 -0.38 -1.84 3.69
CA SER A 41 -0.79 -2.62 2.52
C SER A 41 0.42 -3.31 1.87
N GLY A 42 1.52 -2.58 1.62
CA GLY A 42 2.75 -3.15 1.05
C GLY A 42 3.45 -4.17 1.94
N ALA A 43 3.41 -3.98 3.27
CA ALA A 43 4.06 -4.85 4.25
C ALA A 43 3.29 -6.15 4.52
N LEU A 44 1.95 -6.14 4.37
CA LEU A 44 1.08 -7.30 4.57
C LEU A 44 0.82 -8.09 3.28
N VAL A 45 1.32 -7.60 2.14
CA VAL A 45 1.24 -8.29 0.86
C VAL A 45 2.21 -9.46 0.83
N PHE A 46 1.67 -10.64 1.17
CA PHE A 46 2.30 -11.93 0.94
C PHE A 46 1.47 -12.69 -0.11
N GLY A 47 2.09 -13.11 -1.23
CA GLY A 47 1.45 -14.04 -2.19
C GLY A 47 1.09 -13.54 -3.59
N GLY A 48 1.71 -12.45 -4.07
CA GLY A 48 1.50 -11.96 -5.45
C GLY A 48 0.23 -11.13 -5.64
N GLY A 49 0.08 -10.51 -6.82
CA GLY A 49 -0.83 -9.38 -7.03
C GLY A 49 -2.34 -9.63 -6.86
N HIS A 50 -2.78 -10.87 -6.66
CA HIS A 50 -4.18 -11.21 -6.42
C HIS A 50 -4.62 -11.08 -4.94
N VAL A 51 -3.67 -10.95 -4.00
CA VAL A 51 -3.95 -10.79 -2.55
C VAL A 51 -3.85 -9.33 -2.09
N VAL A 52 -3.19 -8.48 -2.89
CA VAL A 52 -3.10 -7.01 -2.69
C VAL A 52 -4.47 -6.35 -2.85
N LEU A 53 -5.27 -6.86 -3.78
CA LEU A 53 -6.48 -6.19 -4.26
C LEU A 53 -7.57 -6.08 -3.18
N PRO A 54 -7.90 -7.15 -2.42
CA PRO A 54 -8.90 -7.07 -1.36
C PRO A 54 -8.47 -6.15 -0.21
N LEU A 55 -7.16 -6.08 0.07
CA LEU A 55 -6.61 -5.22 1.11
C LEU A 55 -6.67 -3.74 0.71
N LEU A 56 -6.31 -3.41 -0.54
CA LEU A 56 -6.47 -2.04 -1.04
C LEU A 56 -7.94 -1.64 -1.13
N GLU A 57 -8.82 -2.53 -1.63
CA GLU A 57 -10.25 -2.27 -1.67
C GLU A 57 -10.82 -1.96 -0.27
N ALA A 58 -10.45 -2.75 0.74
CA ALA A 58 -10.83 -2.49 2.12
C ALA A 58 -10.37 -1.11 2.62
N GLU A 59 -9.13 -0.72 2.30
CA GLU A 59 -8.52 0.52 2.81
C GLU A 59 -8.94 1.79 2.05
N VAL A 60 -9.28 1.73 0.75
CA VAL A 60 -9.68 2.92 -0.04
C VAL A 60 -11.17 3.03 -0.33
N VAL A 61 -11.91 1.92 -0.37
CA VAL A 61 -13.35 1.93 -0.67
C VAL A 61 -14.17 2.02 0.61
N GLN A 62 -13.81 1.29 1.68
CA GLN A 62 -14.56 1.37 2.94
C GLN A 62 -14.32 2.68 3.70
N THR A 63 -13.17 3.33 3.49
CA THR A 63 -12.87 4.68 3.99
C THR A 63 -13.55 5.79 3.17
N GLY A 64 -14.13 5.47 2.01
CA GLY A 64 -14.80 6.42 1.13
C GLY A 64 -13.86 7.31 0.31
N TRP A 65 -12.56 7.05 0.33
CA TRP A 65 -11.56 7.82 -0.40
C TRP A 65 -11.64 7.62 -1.92
N VAL A 66 -12.09 6.44 -2.36
CA VAL A 66 -12.32 6.09 -3.76
C VAL A 66 -13.65 5.36 -3.88
N THR A 67 -14.47 5.74 -4.87
CA THR A 67 -15.73 5.04 -5.14
C THR A 67 -15.46 3.66 -5.74
N SER A 68 -16.30 2.67 -5.44
CA SER A 68 -16.17 1.30 -5.98
C SER A 68 -16.08 1.26 -7.51
N ASP A 69 -16.79 2.18 -8.19
CA ASP A 69 -16.80 2.30 -9.65
C ASP A 69 -15.44 2.78 -10.21
N ALA A 70 -14.82 3.76 -9.54
CA ALA A 70 -13.49 4.26 -9.91
C ALA A 70 -12.37 3.24 -9.62
N PHE A 71 -12.55 2.44 -8.56
CA PHE A 71 -11.67 1.33 -8.23
C PHE A 71 -11.72 0.22 -9.30
N LEU A 72 -12.91 -0.24 -9.65
CA LEU A 72 -13.11 -1.28 -10.68
C LEU A 72 -12.66 -0.82 -12.07
N THR A 73 -12.94 0.44 -12.43
CA THR A 73 -12.48 1.03 -13.70
C THR A 73 -10.96 1.07 -13.77
N GLY A 74 -10.30 1.51 -12.70
CA GLY A 74 -8.83 1.53 -12.62
C GLY A 74 -8.22 0.13 -12.62
N TYR A 75 -8.87 -0.84 -11.97
CA TYR A 75 -8.43 -2.23 -11.97
C TYR A 75 -8.54 -2.87 -13.36
N GLY A 76 -9.65 -2.65 -14.07
CA GLY A 76 -9.83 -3.08 -15.46
C GLY A 76 -8.77 -2.48 -16.39
N ALA A 77 -8.44 -1.19 -16.21
CA ALA A 77 -7.36 -0.54 -16.94
C ALA A 77 -5.97 -1.13 -16.61
N ALA A 78 -5.70 -1.45 -15.33
CA ALA A 78 -4.45 -2.07 -14.91
C ALA A 78 -4.28 -3.50 -15.46
N GLN A 79 -5.37 -4.23 -15.67
CA GLN A 79 -5.36 -5.57 -16.31
C GLN A 79 -5.19 -5.49 -17.83
N ALA A 80 -5.53 -4.36 -18.46
CA ALA A 80 -5.38 -4.16 -19.90
C ALA A 80 -3.93 -3.81 -20.32
N ILE A 81 -3.09 -3.38 -19.36
CA ILE A 81 -1.70 -2.98 -19.62
C ILE A 81 -0.76 -4.03 -19.02
N PRO A 82 0.13 -4.67 -19.80
CA PRO A 82 1.09 -5.62 -19.25
C PRO A 82 2.07 -4.89 -18.33
N GLY A 83 1.97 -5.16 -17.02
CA GLY A 83 2.83 -4.53 -16.03
C GLY A 83 2.58 -5.05 -14.62
N PRO A 84 3.47 -4.76 -13.66
CA PRO A 84 3.29 -5.14 -12.27
C PRO A 84 2.08 -4.39 -11.68
N LEU A 85 1.21 -5.11 -10.96
CA LEU A 85 0.03 -4.56 -10.27
C LEU A 85 0.36 -3.45 -9.27
N PHE A 86 1.63 -3.32 -8.86
CA PHE A 86 2.12 -2.19 -8.04
C PHE A 86 1.87 -0.81 -8.68
N THR A 87 1.78 -0.70 -10.02
CA THR A 87 1.44 0.57 -10.68
C THR A 87 0.03 1.04 -10.34
N PHE A 88 -0.89 0.13 -9.99
CA PHE A 88 -2.25 0.46 -9.57
C PHE A 88 -2.27 1.20 -8.22
N ALA A 89 -1.33 0.91 -7.32
CA ALA A 89 -1.21 1.63 -6.05
C ALA A 89 -0.92 3.12 -6.28
N ALA A 90 -0.07 3.47 -7.26
CA ALA A 90 0.20 4.87 -7.61
C ALA A 90 -1.03 5.60 -8.17
N TYR A 91 -1.89 4.90 -8.94
CA TYR A 91 -3.17 5.44 -9.40
C TYR A 91 -4.12 5.70 -8.23
N LEU A 92 -4.28 4.72 -7.32
CA LEU A 92 -5.13 4.87 -6.13
C LEU A 92 -4.65 6.01 -5.22
N GLY A 93 -3.34 6.17 -5.04
CA GLY A 93 -2.77 7.27 -4.25
C GLY A 93 -3.08 8.65 -4.83
N ARG A 94 -3.26 8.76 -6.16
CA ARG A 94 -3.71 10.01 -6.80
C ARG A 94 -5.21 10.23 -6.68
N CYS A 95 -6.00 9.15 -6.59
CA CYS A 95 -7.45 9.21 -6.44
C CYS A 95 -7.89 9.45 -4.99
N CYS A 96 -7.09 9.07 -4.00
CA CYS A 96 -7.37 9.36 -2.59
C CYS A 96 -7.53 10.86 -2.36
N ARG A 97 -8.73 11.26 -1.94
CA ARG A 97 -9.01 12.61 -1.46
C ARG A 97 -8.99 12.56 0.07
N ALA A 98 -7.90 13.06 0.65
CA ALA A 98 -7.80 13.33 2.09
C ALA A 98 -8.79 14.41 2.53
#